data_AF-A0A812NCN0-F1
#
_entry.id   AF-A0A812NCN0-F1
#
_cell.length_a   1.000
_cell.length_b   1.000
_cell.length_c   1.000
_cell.angle_alpha   90.00
_cell.angle_beta   90.00
_cell.angle_gamma   90.00
#
_symmetry.space_group_name_H-M   'P 1'
#
loop_
_entity.id
_entity.type
_entity.pdbx_description
1 polymer ?
#
loop_
_entity_poly.entity_id
_entity_poly.type
_entity_poly.pdbx_seq_one_letter_code
_entity_poly.pdbx_strand_id
1 'polypeptide(L)'
;MEHGFLTNSIKWMPRGTIMLSGHGAGYEARLSDAKEFKQLKTEQLQQLISEAAKEHQYYAIRMYNPENPKRVLQASIPAKLLAEHFEDWHDILEVSVSDAGIPVGLSYRVRHTLGLMLFDHTQVHLSEPSRLEGPRVPPPVRDGDGNIKPGGGEQQQPSFLRKYWWVIAIAVLLMSSMGDDGSGGKGKGGGGGGGGGGGGGGGRRG
;
A
#
# COMPACT_ATOMS: atom_id res chain seq x y z
N MET A 1 -21.01 -10.84 -21.06
CA MET A 1 -20.09 -11.82 -20.45
C MET A 1 -20.55 -13.21 -20.82
N GLU A 2 -19.60 -14.10 -20.95
CA GLU A 2 -19.86 -15.48 -21.32
C GLU A 2 -19.06 -16.41 -20.42
N HIS A 3 -19.56 -17.63 -20.26
CA HIS A 3 -18.86 -18.70 -19.56
C HIS A 3 -18.76 -19.95 -20.44
N GLY A 4 -17.86 -20.84 -20.08
CA GLY A 4 -17.66 -22.10 -20.76
C GLY A 4 -16.63 -22.96 -20.04
N PHE A 5 -16.31 -24.10 -20.65
CA PHE A 5 -15.26 -24.98 -20.16
C PHE A 5 -14.10 -24.96 -21.16
N LEU A 6 -12.87 -24.83 -20.66
CA LEU A 6 -11.69 -24.82 -21.51
C LEU A 6 -11.47 -26.20 -22.09
N THR A 7 -11.76 -26.32 -23.38
CA THR A 7 -11.56 -27.50 -24.23
C THR A 7 -10.88 -27.07 -25.53
N ASN A 8 -10.60 -28.03 -26.43
CA ASN A 8 -10.04 -27.73 -27.76
C ASN A 8 -10.97 -26.83 -28.61
N SER A 9 -12.29 -26.84 -28.34
CA SER A 9 -13.28 -26.00 -29.00
C SER A 9 -14.27 -25.47 -27.97
N ILE A 10 -13.92 -24.34 -27.35
CA ILE A 10 -14.71 -23.75 -26.28
C ILE A 10 -16.05 -23.27 -26.82
N LYS A 11 -17.14 -23.85 -26.31
CA LYS A 11 -18.49 -23.35 -26.51
C LYS A 11 -18.79 -22.28 -25.46
N TRP A 12 -18.74 -21.02 -25.87
CA TRP A 12 -19.10 -19.89 -25.01
C TRP A 12 -20.62 -19.75 -24.92
N MET A 13 -21.12 -19.63 -23.70
CA MET A 13 -22.54 -19.48 -23.39
C MET A 13 -22.78 -18.17 -22.63
N PRO A 14 -23.93 -17.50 -22.81
CA PRO A 14 -24.22 -16.27 -22.09
C PRO A 14 -24.20 -16.48 -20.58
N ARG A 15 -23.41 -15.68 -19.86
CA ARG A 15 -23.38 -15.68 -18.37
C ARG A 15 -24.17 -14.51 -17.79
N GLY A 16 -24.06 -13.34 -18.41
CA GLY A 16 -24.68 -12.11 -17.96
C GLY A 16 -24.00 -10.85 -18.49
N THR A 17 -24.39 -9.70 -17.97
CA THR A 17 -23.89 -8.38 -18.34
C THR A 17 -23.44 -7.66 -17.09
N ILE A 18 -22.21 -7.13 -17.09
CA ILE A 18 -21.75 -6.18 -16.08
C ILE A 18 -21.96 -4.78 -16.64
N MET A 19 -22.71 -3.97 -15.91
CA MET A 19 -22.85 -2.55 -16.15
C MET A 19 -21.88 -1.81 -15.23
N LEU A 20 -20.98 -1.03 -15.82
CA LEU A 20 -20.03 -0.19 -15.11
C LEU A 20 -20.49 1.26 -15.19
N SER A 21 -20.67 1.91 -14.05
CA SER A 21 -20.98 3.34 -13.97
C SER A 21 -19.89 4.06 -13.18
N GLY A 22 -19.44 5.19 -13.69
CA GLY A 22 -18.50 6.08 -13.00
C GLY A 22 -19.22 7.32 -12.51
N HIS A 23 -18.96 7.71 -11.26
CA HIS A 23 -19.33 9.00 -10.71
C HIS A 23 -18.06 9.68 -10.19
N GLY A 24 -18.06 10.99 -9.95
CA GLY A 24 -16.86 11.73 -9.53
C GLY A 24 -16.18 11.24 -8.24
N ALA A 25 -16.79 10.30 -7.51
CA ALA A 25 -16.27 9.66 -6.30
C ALA A 25 -15.77 8.20 -6.50
N GLY A 26 -15.87 7.62 -7.70
CA GLY A 26 -15.42 6.25 -8.00
C GLY A 26 -16.30 5.52 -9.01
N TYR A 27 -16.00 4.24 -9.24
CA TYR A 27 -16.75 3.36 -10.12
C TYR A 27 -17.61 2.36 -9.33
N GLU A 28 -18.78 2.04 -9.87
CA GLU A 28 -19.65 0.97 -9.39
C GLU A 28 -19.89 -0.05 -10.51
N ALA A 29 -20.07 -1.32 -10.12
CA ALA A 29 -20.40 -2.41 -11.03
C ALA A 29 -21.69 -3.09 -10.59
N ARG A 30 -22.59 -3.33 -11.53
CA ARG A 30 -23.79 -4.15 -11.31
C ARG A 30 -23.79 -5.31 -12.28
N LEU A 31 -24.03 -6.52 -11.76
CA LEU A 31 -24.23 -7.72 -12.57
C LEU A 31 -25.71 -7.95 -12.83
N SER A 32 -26.03 -8.37 -14.05
CA SER A 32 -27.33 -8.92 -14.41
C SER A 32 -27.13 -10.22 -15.16
N ASP A 33 -27.65 -11.34 -14.65
CA ASP A 33 -27.46 -12.62 -15.32
C ASP A 33 -28.28 -12.71 -16.61
N ALA A 34 -27.73 -13.47 -17.56
CA ALA A 34 -28.41 -13.76 -18.81
C ALA A 34 -29.65 -14.63 -18.56
N LYS A 35 -30.70 -14.49 -19.38
CA LYS A 35 -31.94 -15.28 -19.22
C LYS A 35 -31.65 -16.77 -19.36
N GLU A 36 -30.79 -17.12 -20.31
CA GLU A 36 -30.30 -18.45 -20.60
C GLU A 36 -29.55 -19.03 -19.40
N PHE A 37 -28.76 -18.19 -18.71
CA PHE A 37 -28.05 -18.58 -17.50
C PHE A 37 -28.98 -18.83 -16.32
N LYS A 38 -30.02 -18.00 -16.14
CA LYS A 38 -31.05 -18.25 -15.11
C LYS A 38 -31.93 -19.45 -15.41
N GLN A 39 -32.12 -19.78 -16.69
CA GLN A 39 -32.91 -20.92 -17.13
C GLN A 39 -32.14 -22.24 -17.05
N LEU A 40 -30.81 -22.20 -17.07
CA LEU A 40 -29.98 -23.34 -16.73
C LEU A 40 -30.32 -23.75 -15.30
N LYS A 41 -31.05 -24.86 -15.17
CA LYS A 41 -31.40 -25.43 -13.87
C LYS A 41 -30.10 -25.69 -13.11
N THR A 42 -30.08 -25.36 -11.82
CA THR A 42 -28.94 -25.55 -10.92
C THR A 42 -28.33 -26.96 -11.05
N GLU A 43 -29.18 -27.99 -11.09
CA GLU A 43 -28.78 -29.39 -11.29
C GLU A 43 -28.08 -29.64 -12.63
N GLN A 44 -28.56 -29.04 -13.72
CA GLN A 44 -27.96 -29.21 -15.05
C GLN A 44 -26.58 -28.54 -15.12
N LEU A 45 -26.45 -27.35 -14.54
CA LEU A 45 -25.16 -26.66 -14.48
C LEU A 45 -24.16 -27.42 -13.59
N GLN A 46 -24.62 -27.96 -12.46
CA GLN A 46 -23.81 -28.81 -11.59
C GLN A 46 -23.35 -30.09 -12.29
N GLN A 47 -24.20 -30.73 -13.09
CA GLN A 47 -23.82 -31.88 -13.92
C GLN A 47 -22.73 -31.52 -14.92
N LEU A 48 -22.89 -30.42 -15.66
CA LEU A 48 -21.88 -29.95 -16.63
C LEU A 48 -20.53 -29.66 -15.95
N ILE A 49 -20.54 -29.02 -14.78
CA ILE A 49 -19.32 -28.75 -14.00
C ILE A 49 -18.68 -30.05 -13.51
N SER A 50 -19.49 -31.02 -13.08
CA SER A 50 -19.03 -32.33 -12.61
C SER A 50 -18.42 -33.17 -13.75
N GLU A 51 -18.98 -33.12 -14.95
CA GLU A 51 -18.42 -33.74 -16.15
C GLU A 51 -17.09 -33.10 -16.52
N ALA A 52 -17.05 -31.77 -16.59
CA ALA A 52 -15.83 -31.01 -16.84
C ALA A 52 -14.74 -31.30 -15.79
N ALA A 53 -15.12 -31.49 -14.52
CA ALA A 53 -14.21 -31.86 -13.44
C ALA A 53 -13.55 -33.24 -13.65
N LYS A 54 -14.31 -34.24 -14.12
CA LYS A 54 -13.79 -35.58 -14.44
C LYS A 54 -12.77 -35.53 -15.57
N GLU A 55 -13.00 -34.65 -16.54
CA GLU A 55 -12.09 -34.40 -17.67
C GLU A 55 -10.96 -33.41 -17.34
N HIS A 56 -10.78 -33.06 -16.06
CA HIS A 56 -9.76 -32.09 -15.59
C HIS A 56 -9.80 -30.73 -16.30
N GLN A 57 -10.98 -30.30 -16.73
CA GLN A 57 -11.18 -29.04 -17.43
C GLN A 57 -11.26 -27.86 -16.46
N TYR A 58 -11.15 -26.66 -17.02
CA TYR A 58 -11.28 -25.41 -16.29
C TYR A 58 -12.60 -24.76 -16.66
N TYR A 59 -13.33 -24.29 -15.66
CA TYR A 59 -14.43 -23.36 -15.87
C TYR A 59 -13.84 -21.97 -16.16
N ALA A 60 -14.26 -21.36 -17.27
CA ALA A 60 -13.77 -20.07 -17.71
C ALA A 60 -14.90 -19.08 -17.87
N ILE A 61 -14.61 -17.82 -17.53
CA ILE A 61 -15.47 -16.68 -17.77
C ILE A 61 -14.69 -15.68 -18.60
N ARG A 62 -15.37 -15.06 -19.58
CA ARG A 62 -14.83 -13.93 -20.33
C ARG A 62 -15.80 -12.76 -20.37
N MET A 63 -15.24 -11.57 -20.43
CA MET A 63 -15.94 -10.32 -20.66
C MET A 63 -15.27 -9.53 -21.78
N TYR A 64 -16.06 -8.77 -22.50
CA TYR A 64 -15.62 -7.91 -23.59
C TYR A 64 -16.57 -6.72 -23.69
N ASN A 65 -16.10 -5.62 -24.27
CA ASN A 65 -16.97 -4.49 -24.60
C ASN A 65 -17.74 -4.85 -25.89
N PRO A 66 -19.09 -4.80 -25.90
CA PRO A 66 -19.89 -5.00 -27.12
C PRO A 66 -19.50 -4.06 -28.27
N GLU A 67 -19.08 -2.83 -27.96
CA GLU A 67 -18.66 -1.84 -28.96
C GLU A 67 -17.27 -2.13 -29.53
N ASN A 68 -16.42 -2.83 -28.78
CA ASN A 68 -15.09 -3.22 -29.20
C ASN A 68 -14.74 -4.64 -28.71
N PRO A 69 -15.24 -5.67 -29.41
CA PRO A 69 -15.10 -7.07 -28.97
C PRO A 69 -13.68 -7.61 -29.14
N LYS A 70 -12.74 -6.84 -29.71
CA LYS A 70 -11.34 -7.27 -29.87
C LYS A 70 -10.61 -7.43 -28.54
N ARG A 71 -11.02 -6.67 -27.52
CA ARG A 71 -10.44 -6.76 -26.18
C ARG A 71 -11.30 -7.66 -25.30
N VAL A 72 -10.78 -8.85 -25.04
CA VAL A 72 -11.41 -9.84 -24.17
C VAL A 72 -10.58 -9.98 -22.90
N LEU A 73 -11.23 -9.88 -21.75
CA LEU A 73 -10.65 -10.25 -20.46
C LEU A 73 -11.21 -11.61 -20.08
N GLN A 74 -10.35 -12.51 -19.60
CA GLN A 74 -10.73 -13.88 -19.29
C GLN A 74 -10.09 -14.32 -17.98
N ALA A 75 -10.85 -15.08 -17.19
CA ALA A 75 -10.36 -15.77 -16.01
C ALA A 75 -10.85 -17.22 -16.04
N SER A 76 -10.13 -18.11 -15.37
CA SER A 76 -10.51 -19.52 -15.29
C SER A 76 -10.08 -20.15 -13.96
N ILE A 77 -10.86 -21.12 -13.50
CA ILE A 77 -10.61 -21.89 -12.28
C ILE A 77 -10.85 -23.38 -12.57
N PRO A 78 -10.14 -24.32 -11.91
CA PRO A 78 -10.40 -25.74 -12.12
C PRO A 78 -11.87 -26.09 -11.87
N ALA A 79 -12.51 -26.79 -12.81
CA ALA A 79 -13.91 -27.20 -12.66
C ALA A 79 -14.10 -28.14 -11.46
N LYS A 80 -13.07 -28.94 -11.16
CA LYS A 80 -13.03 -29.81 -9.97
C LYS A 80 -13.31 -29.05 -8.67
N LEU A 81 -12.74 -27.86 -8.54
CA LEU A 81 -12.91 -27.03 -7.35
C LEU A 81 -14.38 -26.59 -7.18
N LEU A 82 -15.07 -26.32 -8.29
CA LEU A 82 -16.48 -25.93 -8.28
C LEU A 82 -17.40 -27.12 -8.04
N ALA A 83 -17.07 -28.29 -8.60
CA ALA A 83 -17.84 -29.53 -8.44
C ALA A 83 -17.90 -30.01 -6.99
N GLU A 84 -16.78 -29.94 -6.26
CA GLU A 84 -16.66 -30.47 -4.89
C GLU A 84 -17.45 -29.65 -3.85
N HIS A 85 -17.74 -28.38 -4.14
CA HIS A 85 -18.32 -27.44 -3.18
C HIS A 85 -19.50 -26.65 -3.75
N PHE A 86 -20.25 -27.25 -4.68
CA PHE A 86 -21.30 -26.55 -5.41
C PHE A 86 -22.40 -25.96 -4.50
N GLU A 87 -22.71 -26.60 -3.37
CA GLU A 87 -23.83 -26.20 -2.48
C GLU A 87 -23.44 -25.24 -1.34
N ASP A 88 -22.14 -25.00 -1.15
CA ASP A 88 -21.61 -24.23 -0.04
C ASP A 88 -20.72 -23.07 -0.49
N TRP A 89 -20.63 -22.77 -1.78
CA TRP A 89 -19.74 -21.72 -2.29
C TRP A 89 -20.51 -20.69 -3.11
N HIS A 90 -20.06 -19.44 -3.04
CA HIS A 90 -20.50 -18.40 -3.97
C HIS A 90 -19.32 -17.89 -4.79
N ASP A 91 -19.62 -17.36 -5.96
CA ASP A 91 -18.64 -16.83 -6.87
C ASP A 91 -18.47 -15.31 -6.75
N ILE A 92 -17.23 -14.87 -6.97
CA ILE A 92 -16.83 -13.48 -6.91
C ILE A 92 -16.10 -13.14 -8.21
N LEU A 93 -16.65 -12.18 -8.93
CA LEU A 93 -16.02 -11.55 -10.08
C LEU A 93 -15.34 -10.28 -9.60
N GLU A 94 -14.04 -10.17 -9.80
CA GLU A 94 -13.34 -8.91 -9.57
C GLU A 94 -12.90 -8.34 -10.90
N VAL A 95 -13.30 -7.09 -11.16
CA VAL A 95 -12.91 -6.34 -12.35
C VAL A 95 -11.96 -5.24 -11.92
N SER A 96 -10.73 -5.29 -12.41
CA SER A 96 -9.76 -4.21 -12.23
C SER A 96 -10.01 -3.17 -13.30
N VAL A 97 -10.16 -1.91 -12.90
CA VAL A 97 -10.38 -0.77 -13.81
C VAL A 97 -9.18 0.15 -13.80
N SER A 98 -8.88 0.80 -14.92
CA SER A 98 -7.87 1.87 -14.97
C SER A 98 -8.37 3.14 -14.28
N ASP A 99 -7.50 4.13 -14.14
CA ASP A 99 -7.85 5.50 -13.73
C ASP A 99 -8.93 6.15 -14.62
N ALA A 100 -8.95 5.81 -15.91
CA ALA A 100 -9.98 6.22 -16.86
C ALA A 100 -11.27 5.38 -16.81
N GLY A 101 -11.40 4.41 -15.88
CA GLY A 101 -12.59 3.56 -15.75
C GLY A 101 -12.69 2.44 -16.78
N ILE A 102 -11.60 2.16 -17.50
CA ILE A 102 -11.58 1.12 -18.52
C ILE A 102 -11.22 -0.21 -17.84
N PRO A 103 -12.00 -1.29 -17.99
CA PRO A 103 -11.62 -2.59 -17.49
C PRO A 103 -10.27 -3.05 -18.07
N VAL A 104 -9.34 -3.41 -17.19
CA VAL A 104 -8.00 -3.88 -17.55
C VAL A 104 -7.69 -5.30 -17.09
N GLY A 105 -8.44 -5.81 -16.11
CA GLY A 105 -8.28 -7.17 -15.60
C GLY A 105 -9.61 -7.78 -15.19
N LEU A 106 -9.70 -9.10 -15.30
CA LEU A 106 -10.79 -9.91 -14.79
C LEU A 106 -10.18 -11.02 -13.93
N SER A 107 -10.67 -11.14 -12.71
CA SER A 107 -10.35 -12.23 -11.79
C SER A 107 -11.63 -12.95 -11.42
N TYR A 108 -11.58 -14.28 -11.40
CA TYR A 108 -12.68 -15.11 -10.93
C TYR A 108 -12.24 -15.90 -9.71
N ARG A 109 -13.00 -15.79 -8.63
CA ARG A 109 -12.71 -16.44 -7.36
C ARG A 109 -13.99 -17.02 -6.78
N VAL A 110 -13.83 -17.90 -5.82
CA VAL A 110 -14.93 -18.53 -5.10
C VAL A 110 -14.63 -18.50 -3.61
N ARG A 111 -15.69 -18.42 -2.81
CA ARG A 111 -15.60 -18.35 -1.35
C ARG A 111 -16.62 -19.28 -0.73
N HIS A 112 -16.19 -19.97 0.31
CA HIS A 112 -17.07 -20.74 1.16
C HIS A 112 -18.12 -19.85 1.82
N THR A 113 -19.35 -20.34 1.86
CA THR A 113 -20.55 -19.81 2.48
C THR A 113 -21.35 -20.99 3.04
N LEU A 114 -22.46 -20.75 3.73
CA LEU A 114 -23.29 -21.83 4.27
C LEU A 114 -24.62 -21.86 3.52
N GLY A 115 -24.89 -22.96 2.82
CA GLY A 115 -26.21 -23.25 2.22
C GLY A 115 -26.63 -22.34 1.07
N LEU A 116 -25.67 -21.80 0.31
CA LEU A 116 -25.95 -21.07 -0.93
C LEU A 116 -25.33 -21.84 -2.09
N MET A 117 -26.15 -22.13 -3.11
CA MET A 117 -25.67 -22.76 -4.32
C MET A 117 -24.73 -21.81 -5.06
N LEU A 118 -23.73 -22.40 -5.71
CA LEU A 118 -22.83 -21.71 -6.61
C LEU A 118 -23.67 -20.96 -7.67
N PHE A 119 -23.33 -19.69 -7.88
CA PHE A 119 -24.02 -18.74 -8.77
C PHE A 119 -25.33 -18.10 -8.28
N ASP A 120 -25.94 -18.54 -7.17
CA ASP A 120 -27.14 -17.88 -6.65
C ASP A 120 -26.84 -16.46 -6.13
N HIS A 121 -25.61 -16.26 -5.64
CA HIS A 121 -25.16 -15.02 -5.01
C HIS A 121 -23.82 -14.55 -5.54
N THR A 122 -23.74 -14.34 -6.86
CA THR A 122 -22.53 -13.80 -7.49
C THR A 122 -22.26 -12.38 -7.03
N GLN A 123 -21.08 -12.16 -6.46
CA GLN A 123 -20.61 -10.82 -6.09
C GLN A 123 -19.73 -10.24 -7.18
N VAL A 124 -19.83 -8.93 -7.40
CA VAL A 124 -18.90 -8.20 -8.26
C VAL A 124 -18.16 -7.17 -7.44
N HIS A 125 -16.83 -7.26 -7.46
CA HIS A 125 -15.94 -6.30 -6.84
C HIS A 125 -15.21 -5.49 -7.90
N LEU A 126 -15.04 -4.20 -7.64
CA LEU A 126 -14.17 -3.35 -8.43
C LEU A 126 -12.87 -3.09 -7.69
N SER A 127 -11.77 -3.21 -8.41
CA SER A 127 -10.44 -2.84 -7.94
C SER A 127 -9.97 -1.64 -8.74
N GLU A 128 -9.84 -0.50 -8.07
CA GLU A 128 -9.31 0.74 -8.64
C GLU A 128 -7.85 0.93 -8.20
N PRO A 129 -6.99 1.49 -9.06
CA PRO A 129 -5.63 1.82 -8.67
C PRO A 129 -5.66 2.90 -7.59
N SER A 130 -5.07 2.61 -6.43
CA SER A 130 -4.89 3.60 -5.38
C SER A 130 -3.68 4.50 -5.69
N ARG A 131 -3.84 5.80 -5.45
CA ARG A 131 -2.70 6.73 -5.47
C ARG A 131 -1.93 6.53 -4.18
N LEU A 132 -0.72 6.01 -4.28
CA LEU A 132 0.20 5.96 -3.15
C LEU A 132 0.83 7.33 -2.93
N GLU A 133 0.97 7.72 -1.66
CA GLU A 133 1.75 8.89 -1.31
C GLU A 133 3.22 8.62 -1.67
N GLY A 134 3.81 9.47 -2.51
CA GLY A 134 5.19 9.32 -2.94
C GLY A 134 6.18 9.51 -1.78
N PRO A 135 7.47 9.19 -1.98
CA PRO A 135 8.48 9.49 -0.98
C PRO A 135 8.45 10.99 -0.65
N ARG A 136 8.25 11.32 0.62
CA ARG A 136 8.32 12.70 1.09
C ARG A 136 9.77 13.16 1.03
N VAL A 137 10.14 13.85 -0.05
CA VAL A 137 11.43 14.51 -0.16
C VAL A 137 11.33 15.82 0.63
N PRO A 138 12.12 15.99 1.71
CA PRO A 138 12.14 17.25 2.45
C PRO A 138 12.52 18.40 1.51
N PRO A 139 11.85 19.56 1.61
CA PRO A 139 12.22 20.69 0.77
C PRO A 139 13.67 21.09 1.05
N PRO A 140 14.42 21.53 0.02
CA PRO A 140 15.75 22.09 0.23
C PRO A 140 15.69 23.31 1.17
N VAL A 141 16.64 23.39 2.09
CA VAL A 141 16.77 24.55 3.00
C VAL A 141 17.77 25.51 2.38
N ARG A 142 17.39 26.79 2.26
CA ARG A 142 18.34 27.87 1.93
C ARG A 142 19.02 28.30 3.21
N ASP A 143 20.35 28.26 3.23
CA ASP A 143 21.11 28.89 4.31
C ASP A 143 21.19 30.42 4.12
N GLY A 144 21.69 31.12 5.14
CA GLY A 144 21.81 32.59 5.14
C GLY A 144 22.72 33.15 4.04
N ASP A 145 23.55 32.30 3.43
CA ASP A 145 24.45 32.63 2.32
C ASP A 145 23.82 32.32 0.94
N GLY A 146 22.57 31.84 0.91
CA GLY A 146 21.83 31.56 -0.32
C GLY A 146 22.09 30.19 -0.95
N ASN A 147 22.88 29.32 -0.32
CA ASN A 147 23.12 27.95 -0.78
C ASN A 147 21.95 27.03 -0.42
N ILE A 148 21.62 26.13 -1.34
CA ILE A 148 20.59 25.11 -1.17
C ILE A 148 21.21 23.85 -0.58
N LYS A 149 20.81 23.47 0.65
CA LYS A 149 21.22 22.23 1.31
C LYS A 149 20.06 21.22 1.31
N PRO A 150 20.32 19.92 1.10
CA PRO A 150 19.28 18.89 1.23
C PRO A 150 18.73 18.90 2.65
N GLY A 151 17.40 18.88 2.79
CA GLY A 151 16.70 18.89 4.08
C GLY A 151 16.80 17.56 4.82
N GLY A 152 18.01 17.11 5.15
CA GLY A 152 18.22 16.03 6.10
C GLY A 152 18.13 16.59 7.51
N GLY A 153 17.22 16.05 8.33
CA GLY A 153 17.06 16.47 9.72
C GLY A 153 18.41 16.55 10.43
N GLU A 154 18.61 17.62 11.20
CA GLU A 154 19.84 17.85 11.95
C GLU A 154 20.15 16.62 12.79
N GLN A 155 21.06 15.77 12.31
CA GLN A 155 21.71 14.79 13.17
C GLN A 155 22.46 15.62 14.19
N GLN A 156 21.84 15.82 15.37
CA GLN A 156 22.50 16.38 16.53
C GLN A 156 23.77 15.57 16.75
N GLN A 157 24.90 16.10 16.27
CA GLN A 157 26.20 15.53 16.55
C GLN A 157 26.30 15.50 18.07
N PRO A 158 26.46 14.32 18.70
CA PRO A 158 26.54 14.25 20.15
C PRO A 158 27.72 15.12 20.58
N SER A 159 27.44 16.17 21.38
CA SER A 159 28.44 17.12 21.86
C SER A 159 29.65 16.36 22.39
N PHE A 160 30.84 16.70 21.89
CA PHE A 160 32.11 16.07 22.25
C PHE A 160 32.34 16.01 23.77
N LEU A 161 31.76 16.95 24.52
CA LEU A 161 31.77 16.96 25.98
C LEU A 161 31.07 15.72 26.57
N ARG A 162 29.97 15.23 25.99
CA ARG A 162 29.32 13.97 26.42
C ARG A 162 30.21 12.75 26.19
N LYS A 163 31.02 12.74 25.14
CA LYS A 163 31.87 11.58 24.80
C LYS A 163 33.11 11.48 25.70
N TYR A 164 33.62 12.62 26.17
CA TYR A 164 34.89 12.70 26.90
C TYR A 164 34.78 13.21 28.35
N TRP A 165 33.57 13.36 28.90
CA TRP A 165 33.39 13.84 30.28
C TRP A 165 34.11 12.96 31.32
N TRP A 166 34.16 11.64 31.09
CA TRP A 166 34.85 10.69 31.95
C TRP A 166 36.37 10.85 31.92
N VAL A 167 36.94 11.29 30.79
CA VAL A 167 38.39 11.58 30.67
C VAL A 167 38.76 12.80 31.52
N ILE A 168 37.90 13.83 31.49
CA ILE A 168 38.07 15.03 32.33
C ILE A 168 37.98 14.64 33.81
N ALA A 169 37.03 13.79 34.19
CA ALA A 169 36.89 13.31 35.57
C ALA A 169 38.13 12.53 36.04
N ILE A 170 38.68 11.64 35.21
CA ILE A 170 39.91 10.89 35.52
C ILE A 170 41.11 11.84 35.64
N ALA A 171 41.26 12.81 34.74
CA ALA A 171 42.37 13.77 34.78
C ALA A 171 42.34 14.62 36.06
N VAL A 172 41.16 15.07 36.50
CA VAL A 172 41.00 15.82 37.76
C VAL A 172 41.33 14.94 38.96
N LEU A 173 40.86 13.68 38.97
CA LEU A 173 41.19 12.73 40.04
C LEU A 173 42.71 12.51 40.14
N LEU A 174 43.38 12.28 39.00
CA LEU A 174 44.83 12.07 38.96
C LEU A 174 45.62 13.32 39.36
N MET A 175 45.19 14.52 38.93
CA MET A 175 45.82 15.77 39.39
C MET A 175 45.61 15.99 40.89
N SER A 176 44.48 15.58 41.46
CA SER A 176 44.24 15.67 42.90
C SER A 176 45.04 14.64 43.71
N SER A 177 45.42 13.50 43.12
CA SER A 177 46.26 12.50 43.78
C SER A 177 47.76 12.71 43.57
N MET A 178 48.17 13.57 42.64
CA MET A 178 49.55 13.99 42.41
C MET A 178 49.87 15.37 43.00
N GLY A 179 48.90 16.02 43.65
CA GLY A 179 49.01 17.35 44.25
C GLY A 179 49.12 17.33 45.77
N ASP A 180 49.90 16.42 46.35
CA ASP A 180 50.40 16.55 47.73
C ASP A 180 51.81 15.96 47.84
N ASP A 181 52.73 16.51 47.06
CA ASP A 181 54.17 16.41 47.30
C ASP A 181 54.82 17.75 46.94
N GLY A 182 55.33 18.41 47.98
CA GLY A 182 55.71 19.82 47.96
C GLY A 182 56.94 20.17 47.13
N SER A 183 56.85 21.31 46.45
CA SER A 183 57.88 22.36 46.23
C SER A 183 57.28 23.32 45.19
N GLY A 184 57.33 24.64 45.26
CA GLY A 184 58.21 25.54 45.97
C GLY A 184 58.39 26.77 45.07
N GLY A 185 57.50 27.75 45.19
CA GLY A 185 57.84 29.17 45.06
C GLY A 185 57.96 29.84 43.67
N LYS A 186 57.63 31.14 43.70
CA LYS A 186 57.82 32.23 42.72
C LYS A 186 56.92 32.20 41.47
N GLY A 187 55.96 33.09 41.27
CA GLY A 187 55.75 34.43 41.85
C GLY A 187 56.53 35.51 41.10
N LYS A 188 55.89 36.12 40.09
CA LYS A 188 56.03 37.51 39.58
C LYS A 188 55.18 37.59 38.30
N GLY A 189 54.10 38.38 38.23
CA GLY A 189 54.06 39.84 38.41
C GLY A 189 54.26 40.48 37.03
N GLY A 190 53.43 41.38 36.50
CA GLY A 190 52.24 42.07 37.00
C GLY A 190 51.75 43.05 35.93
N GLY A 191 50.84 43.93 36.32
CA GLY A 191 50.36 45.09 35.55
C GLY A 191 49.04 44.80 34.81
N GLY A 192 47.88 45.38 35.12
CA GLY A 192 47.57 46.58 35.89
C GLY A 192 47.07 47.68 34.95
N GLY A 193 45.81 48.10 35.11
CA GLY A 193 45.39 49.46 34.73
C GLY A 193 44.04 49.59 34.00
N GLY A 194 43.02 50.04 34.75
CA GLY A 194 41.97 50.98 34.32
C GLY A 194 40.77 50.39 33.56
N GLY A 195 39.50 50.62 33.91
CA GLY A 195 38.91 51.61 34.80
C GLY A 195 37.83 52.43 34.07
N GLY A 196 36.60 52.44 34.60
CA GLY A 196 35.48 53.31 34.20
C GLY A 196 34.53 52.65 33.19
N GLY A 197 33.29 52.32 33.53
CA GLY A 197 32.18 53.21 33.94
C GLY A 197 31.18 53.22 32.77
N GLY A 198 29.86 53.21 32.87
CA GLY A 198 28.87 53.37 33.92
C GLY A 198 27.52 53.63 33.18
N GLY A 199 26.39 53.43 33.86
CA GLY A 199 25.03 53.81 33.39
C GLY A 199 24.38 52.76 32.48
N GLY A 200 23.26 52.15 32.86
CA GLY A 200 21.95 52.81 33.03
C GLY A 200 21.30 52.88 31.64
N GLY A 201 20.10 52.41 31.34
CA GLY A 201 18.95 51.96 32.11
C GLY A 201 17.73 52.19 31.21
N GLY A 202 16.69 51.36 31.32
CA GLY A 202 15.31 51.76 31.01
C GLY A 202 14.78 51.61 29.57
N GLY A 203 13.51 51.16 29.52
CA GLY A 203 12.58 51.25 28.37
C GLY A 203 12.55 49.97 27.54
N ARG A 204 11.58 49.05 27.64
CA ARG A 204 10.11 49.14 27.80
C ARG A 204 9.41 49.94 26.70
N ARG A 205 8.64 49.20 25.89
CA ARG A 205 7.42 49.50 25.10
C ARG A 205 7.59 48.83 23.73
N GLY A 206 6.62 48.15 23.17
CA GLY A 206 5.17 48.12 23.41
C GLY A 206 4.58 47.73 22.06
#